data_AF-A0A7Y7D3V3-F1
#
_entry.id   AF-A0A7Y7D3V3-F1
#
_cell.length_a   1.000
_cell.length_b   1.000
_cell.length_c   1.000
_cell.angle_alpha   90.00
_cell.angle_beta   90.00
_cell.angle_gamma   90.00
#
_symmetry.space_group_name_H-M   'P 1'
#
loop_
_entity.id
_entity.type
_entity.pdbx_description
1 polymer ?
#
loop_
_entity_poly.entity_id
_entity_poly.type
_entity_poly.pdbx_seq_one_letter_code
_entity_poly.pdbx_strand_id
1 'polypeptide(L)' 'MSMTASNHDTFRDLSSGTPAPFTVAARSLPVVLGLQFLLAGQALYGEIGWGAHAIVGGIISLPVLGLAG' A
#
# COMPACT_ATOMS: atom_id res chain seq x y z
N MET A 1 -44.04 4.81 8.30
CA MET A 1 -42.71 4.28 8.68
C MET A 1 -41.67 5.17 8.03
N SER A 2 -40.98 6.00 8.80
CA SER A 2 -39.90 6.83 8.28
C SER A 2 -38.61 6.01 8.34
N MET A 3 -38.01 5.71 7.19
CA MET A 3 -36.64 5.18 7.13
C MET A 3 -35.70 6.32 7.54
N THR A 4 -35.26 6.32 8.80
CA THR A 4 -34.14 7.18 9.20
C THR A 4 -32.89 6.66 8.50
N ALA A 5 -32.44 7.38 7.46
CA ALA A 5 -31.14 7.12 6.87
C ALA A 5 -30.09 7.19 7.99
N SER A 6 -29.43 6.06 8.26
CA SER A 6 -28.31 6.01 9.20
C SER A 6 -27.20 6.89 8.63
N ASN A 7 -27.09 8.12 9.12
CA ASN A 7 -26.05 9.03 8.69
C ASN A 7 -24.74 8.57 9.33
N HIS A 8 -23.96 7.78 8.59
CA HIS A 8 -22.68 7.27 9.07
C HIS A 8 -21.69 8.43 9.17
N ASP A 9 -21.47 8.90 10.40
CA ASP A 9 -20.49 9.94 10.69
C ASP A 9 -19.06 9.39 10.58
N THR A 10 -18.43 9.60 9.43
CA THR A 10 -17.05 9.21 9.14
C THR A 10 -16.02 9.92 10.04
N PHE A 11 -16.42 10.99 10.74
CA PHE A 11 -15.54 11.81 11.58
C PHE A 11 -15.65 11.50 13.08
N ARG A 12 -16.52 10.58 13.48
CA ARG A 12 -16.73 10.16 14.88
C ARG A 12 -15.42 9.85 15.61
N ASP A 13 -14.47 9.23 14.93
CA ASP A 13 -13.22 8.74 15.51
C ASP A 13 -11.99 9.55 15.07
N LEU A 14 -12.17 10.80 14.61
CA LEU A 14 -11.07 11.70 14.23
C LEU A 14 -9.99 11.83 15.33
N SER A 15 -10.41 11.88 16.60
CA SER A 15 -9.51 11.97 17.75
C SER A 15 -8.62 10.73 17.94
N SER A 16 -9.02 9.59 17.37
CA SER A 16 -8.28 8.32 17.45
C SER A 16 -7.09 8.29 16.47
N GLY A 17 -7.02 9.24 15.53
CA GLY A 17 -5.94 9.36 14.54
C GLY A 17 -6.02 8.31 13.43
N THR A 18 -4.96 8.25 12.62
CA THR A 18 -4.87 7.29 11.51
C THR A 18 -4.48 5.90 12.02
N PRO A 19 -5.18 4.82 11.61
CA PRO A 19 -4.79 3.47 11.96
C PRO A 19 -3.32 3.18 11.64
N ALA A 20 -2.61 2.56 12.59
CA ALA A 20 -1.19 2.24 12.44
C ALA A 20 -0.88 1.42 11.17
N PRO A 21 -1.67 0.40 10.78
CA PRO A 21 -1.42 -0.35 9.53
C PRO A 21 -1.47 0.54 8.29
N PHE A 22 -2.43 1.46 8.21
CA PHE A 22 -2.56 2.41 7.11
C PHE A 22 -1.34 3.34 7.06
N THR A 23 -0.91 3.86 8.21
CA THR A 23 0.27 4.73 8.31
C THR A 23 1.55 4.00 7.86
N VAL A 24 1.74 2.75 8.28
CA VAL A 24 2.91 1.94 7.88
C VAL A 24 2.87 1.61 6.39
N ALA A 25 1.71 1.22 5.86
CA ALA A 25 1.54 0.95 4.44
C ALA A 25 1.85 2.19 3.59
N ALA A 26 1.27 3.34 3.94
CA ALA A 26 1.49 4.59 3.23
C ALA A 26 2.95 5.06 3.26
N ARG A 27 3.63 4.90 4.41
CA ARG A 27 5.04 5.31 4.55
C ARG A 27 6.03 4.35 3.89
N SER A 28 5.73 3.06 3.83
CA SER A 28 6.62 2.07 3.23
C SER A 28 6.58 2.07 1.70
N LEU A 29 5.44 2.43 1.10
CA LEU A 29 5.23 2.42 -0.35
C LEU A 29 6.31 3.11 -1.17
N PRO A 30 6.73 4.37 -0.88
CA PRO A 30 7.78 5.03 -1.67
C PRO A 30 9.11 4.26 -1.69
N VAL A 31 9.48 3.68 -0.54
CA VAL A 31 10.74 2.92 -0.41
C VAL A 31 10.68 1.65 -1.25
N VAL A 32 9.61 0.89 -1.14
CA VAL A 32 9.47 -0.39 -1.86
C VAL A 32 9.25 -0.18 -3.36
N LEU A 33 8.60 0.92 -3.78
CA LEU A 33 8.52 1.31 -5.19
C LEU A 33 9.90 1.70 -5.73
N GLY A 34 10.72 2.42 -4.96
CA GLY A 34 12.12 2.69 -5.30
C GLY A 34 12.92 1.40 -5.52
N LEU A 35 12.72 0.40 -4.65
CA LEU A 35 13.33 -0.92 -4.82
C LEU A 35 12.85 -1.61 -6.12
N GLN A 36 11.58 -1.50 -6.49
CA GLN A 36 11.09 -2.07 -7.76
C GLN A 36 11.80 -1.47 -8.97
N PHE A 37 12.01 -0.15 -9.00
CA PHE A 37 12.76 0.50 -10.06
C PHE A 37 14.22 0.06 -10.09
N LEU A 38 14.86 -0.09 -8.92
CA LEU A 38 16.22 -0.60 -8.83
C LEU A 38 16.32 -2.03 -9.38
N LEU A 39 15.43 -2.92 -8.96
CA LEU A 39 15.42 -4.31 -9.41
C LEU A 39 15.09 -4.43 -10.92
N ALA A 40 14.19 -3.60 -11.43
CA ALA A 40 13.92 -3.54 -12.86
C ALA A 40 15.15 -3.05 -13.64
N GLY A 41 15.84 -2.02 -13.15
CA GLY A 41 17.07 -1.53 -13.75
C GLY A 41 18.19 -2.57 -13.76
N GLN A 42 18.35 -3.31 -12.67
CA GLN A 42 19.29 -4.43 -12.62
C GLN A 42 18.88 -5.55 -13.58
N ALA A 43 17.58 -5.85 -13.74
CA ALA A 43 17.14 -6.87 -14.68
C ALA A 43 17.34 -6.47 -16.15
N LEU A 44 17.25 -5.17 -16.45
CA LEU A 44 17.47 -4.61 -17.78
C LEU A 44 18.96 -4.45 -18.13
N TYR A 45 19.80 -4.10 -17.15
CA TYR A 45 21.16 -3.62 -17.40
C TYR A 45 22.26 -4.28 -16.55
N GLY A 46 21.90 -4.98 -15.48
CA GLY A 46 22.82 -5.61 -14.52
C GLY A 46 22.83 -7.14 -14.57
N GLU A 47 22.21 -7.74 -15.59
CA GLU A 47 22.15 -9.18 -15.85
C GLU A 47 21.50 -10.02 -14.72
N ILE A 48 20.81 -9.41 -13.76
CA ILE A 48 20.01 -10.17 -12.80
C ILE A 48 18.71 -10.66 -13.46
N GLY A 49 18.20 -11.81 -13.04
CA GLY A 49 16.90 -12.30 -13.51
C GLY A 49 15.71 -11.48 -12.96
N TRP A 50 14.59 -11.48 -13.69
CA TRP A 50 13.33 -10.82 -13.29
C TRP A 50 12.67 -11.39 -12.02
N GLY A 51 13.14 -12.53 -11.51
CA GLY A 51 12.55 -13.22 -10.36
C GLY A 51 12.51 -12.36 -9.11
N ALA A 52 13.59 -11.61 -8.81
CA ALA A 52 13.62 -10.72 -7.65
C ALA A 52 12.58 -9.60 -7.74
N HIS A 53 12.47 -8.96 -8.91
CA HIS A 53 11.47 -7.93 -9.19
C HIS A 53 10.04 -8.46 -9.06
N ALA A 54 9.78 -9.69 -9.54
CA ALA A 54 8.46 -10.32 -9.45
C ALA A 54 8.07 -10.66 -8.00
N ILE A 55 8.98 -11.24 -7.21
CA ILE A 55 8.74 -11.60 -5.81
C ILE A 55 8.47 -10.34 -4.98
N VAL A 56 9.34 -9.32 -5.11
CA VAL A 56 9.18 -8.07 -4.37
C VAL A 56 7.90 -7.35 -4.79
N GLY A 57 7.58 -7.32 -6.09
CA GLY A 57 6.31 -6.79 -6.60
C GLY A 57 5.08 -7.47 -5.98
N GLY A 58 5.12 -8.80 -5.83
CA GLY A 58 4.07 -9.56 -5.15
C GLY A 58 3.92 -9.21 -3.66
N ILE A 59 5.02 -8.97 -2.95
CA ILE A 59 4.96 -8.52 -1.54
C ILE A 59 4.39 -7.11 -1.43
N ILE A 60 4.74 -6.21 -2.36
CA ILE A 60 4.26 -4.82 -2.40
C ILE A 60 2.75 -4.74 -2.62
N SER A 61 2.11 -5.76 -3.21
CA SER A 61 0.65 -5.75 -3.34
C SER A 61 -0.06 -5.73 -1.98
N LEU A 62 0.56 -6.23 -0.90
CA LEU A 62 -0.03 -6.23 0.43
C LEU A 62 -0.31 -4.82 0.98
N PRO A 63 0.66 -3.89 1.09
CA PRO A 63 0.38 -2.52 1.50
C PRO A 63 -0.53 -1.78 0.50
N VAL A 64 -0.48 -2.08 -0.80
CA VAL A 64 -1.41 -1.49 -1.78
C VAL A 64 -2.84 -1.90 -1.48
N LEU A 65 -3.10 -3.19 -1.29
CA LEU A 65 -4.42 -3.70 -0.91
C LEU A 65 -4.88 -3.15 0.44
N GLY A 66 -3.96 -3.04 1.41
CA GLY A 66 -4.26 -2.45 2.72
C GLY A 66 -4.67 -0.96 2.67
N LEU A 67 -4.30 -0.23 1.62
CA LEU A 67 -4.73 1.16 1.40
C LEU A 67 -5.95 1.29 0.49
N ALA A 68 -6.24 0.28 -0.33
CA ALA A 68 -7.37 0.30 -1.28
C ALA A 68 -8.75 0.19 -0.60
N GLY A 69 -8.78 -0.24 0.67
CA GLY A 69 -10.02 -0.44 1.44
C GLY A 69 -10.68 -1.76 1.10
#